data_AF-A0A929X9S7-F1
#
_entry.id   AF-A0A929X9S7-F1
#
_cell.length_a   1.000
_cell.length_b   1.000
_cell.length_c   1.000
_cell.angle_alpha   90.00
_cell.angle_beta   90.00
_cell.angle_gamma   90.00
#
_symmetry.space_group_name_H-M   'P 1'
#
loop_
_entity.id
_entity.type
_entity.pdbx_description
1 polymer ?
#
loop_
_entity_poly.entity_id
_entity_poly.type
_entity_poly.pdbx_seq_one_letter_code
_entity_poly.pdbx_strand_id
1 'polypeptide(L)'
;MQREYYATFHSHFGAIRFHREKTKEGIPANLQPVPRTLSSSCGTAVHFFEEDREESGTSPLAYPVEDPHGEIEQIVEVVENKYVIRYKAEE
;
A
#
# COMPACT_ATOMS: atom_id res chain seq x y z
N MET A 1 13.77 11.12 1.07
CA MET A 1 13.85 10.16 -0.05
C MET A 1 12.42 9.77 -0.40
N GLN A 2 12.11 9.39 -1.63
CA GLN A 2 10.76 8.92 -1.99
C GLN A 2 10.74 7.39 -1.90
N ARG A 3 9.78 6.84 -1.17
CA ARG A 3 9.58 5.40 -0.99
C ARG A 3 8.41 4.94 -1.86
N GLU A 4 8.55 3.76 -2.44
CA GLU A 4 7.57 3.16 -3.36
C GLU A 4 6.84 2.02 -2.67
N TYR A 5 5.52 1.98 -2.80
CA TYR A 5 4.67 1.02 -2.12
C TYR A 5 3.59 0.43 -3.02
N TYR A 6 3.20 -0.80 -2.71
CA TYR A 6 2.02 -1.46 -3.26
C TYR A 6 1.11 -1.89 -2.12
N ALA A 7 -0.15 -1.46 -2.17
CA ALA A 7 -1.22 -2.00 -1.33
C ALA A 7 -2.07 -2.98 -2.14
N THR A 8 -2.39 -4.15 -1.57
CA THR A 8 -3.37 -5.10 -2.11
C THR A 8 -4.58 -5.17 -1.20
N PHE A 9 -5.70 -5.65 -1.75
CA PHE A 9 -7.02 -5.52 -1.12
C PHE A 9 -7.85 -6.78 -1.31
N HIS A 10 -8.69 -7.09 -0.33
CA HIS A 10 -9.68 -8.17 -0.44
C HIS A 10 -10.81 -7.85 -1.43
N SER A 11 -11.00 -6.56 -1.76
CA SER A 11 -12.05 -6.12 -2.68
C SER A 11 -11.56 -5.03 -3.64
N HIS A 12 -12.15 -5.00 -4.84
CA HIS A 12 -11.93 -3.92 -5.80
C HIS A 12 -12.38 -2.56 -5.25
N PHE A 13 -13.42 -2.56 -4.42
CA PHE A 13 -13.96 -1.35 -3.82
C PHE A 13 -12.95 -0.74 -2.82
N GLY A 14 -12.31 -1.56 -2.00
CA GLY A 14 -11.24 -1.14 -1.09
C GLY A 14 -10.09 -0.48 -1.83
N ALA A 15 -9.65 -1.08 -2.94
CA ALA A 15 -8.60 -0.50 -3.78
C ALA A 15 -8.99 0.90 -4.31
N ILE A 16 -10.22 1.05 -4.80
CA ILE A 16 -10.72 2.35 -5.31
C ILE A 16 -10.83 3.38 -4.18
N ARG A 17 -11.31 2.98 -2.99
CA ARG A 17 -11.41 3.85 -1.82
C ARG A 17 -10.02 4.36 -1.42
N PHE A 18 -9.09 3.46 -1.20
CA PHE A 18 -7.72 3.79 -0.78
C PHE A 18 -7.01 4.69 -1.80
N HIS A 19 -7.15 4.39 -3.10
CA HIS A 19 -6.63 5.25 -4.15
C HIS A 19 -7.18 6.69 -4.08
N ARG A 20 -8.49 6.84 -3.80
CA ARG A 20 -9.11 8.16 -3.66
C ARG A 20 -8.64 8.89 -2.41
N GLU A 21 -8.43 8.19 -1.31
CA GLU A 21 -7.90 8.75 -0.06
C GLU A 21 -6.47 9.28 -0.28
N LYS A 22 -5.58 8.45 -0.84
CA LYS A 22 -4.20 8.86 -1.14
C LYS A 22 -4.12 10.04 -2.11
N THR A 23 -4.94 10.01 -3.17
CA THR A 23 -4.99 11.13 -4.12
C THR A 23 -5.48 12.43 -3.44
N LYS A 24 -6.43 12.35 -2.50
CA LYS A 24 -6.90 13.52 -1.72
C LYS A 24 -5.83 14.06 -0.77
N GLU A 25 -4.97 13.19 -0.24
CA GLU A 25 -3.81 13.56 0.58
C GLU A 25 -2.68 14.19 -0.25
N GLY A 26 -2.83 14.25 -1.59
CA GLY A 26 -1.78 14.73 -2.50
C GLY A 26 -0.69 13.69 -2.76
N ILE A 27 -0.90 12.44 -2.34
CA ILE A 27 0.03 11.35 -2.54
C ILE A 27 -0.20 10.76 -3.94
N PRO A 28 0.83 10.72 -4.80
CA PRO A 28 0.72 10.13 -6.12
C PRO A 28 0.45 8.63 -5.99
N ALA A 29 -0.72 8.20 -6.47
CA ALA A 29 -1.21 6.83 -6.41
C ALA A 29 -1.85 6.43 -7.75
N ASN A 30 -1.71 5.15 -8.13
CA ASN A 30 -2.28 4.59 -9.35
C ASN A 30 -2.87 3.20 -9.08
N LEU A 31 -4.07 2.96 -9.60
CA LEU A 31 -4.68 1.63 -9.63
C LEU A 31 -4.04 0.78 -10.73
N GLN A 32 -3.68 -0.46 -10.39
CA GLN A 32 -3.14 -1.42 -11.35
C GLN A 32 -3.48 -2.87 -10.93
N PRO A 33 -3.35 -3.88 -11.80
CA PRO A 33 -3.43 -5.27 -11.39
C PRO A 33 -2.35 -5.60 -10.35
N VAL A 34 -2.64 -6.50 -9.41
CA VAL A 34 -1.64 -6.93 -8.42
C VAL A 34 -0.42 -7.53 -9.15
N PRO A 35 0.82 -7.10 -8.81
CA PRO A 35 2.02 -7.72 -9.34
C PRO A 35 2.02 -9.24 -9.10
N ARG A 36 2.33 -10.02 -10.13
CA ARG A 36 2.32 -11.50 -10.06
C ARG A 36 3.24 -12.07 -8.98
N THR A 37 4.29 -11.33 -8.63
CA THR A 37 5.23 -11.65 -7.56
C THR A 37 4.62 -11.53 -6.17
N LEU A 38 3.57 -10.72 -6.01
CA LEU A 38 2.84 -10.51 -4.76
C LEU A 38 1.63 -11.45 -4.63
N SER A 39 0.91 -11.67 -5.73
CA SER A 39 -0.21 -12.61 -5.76
C SER A 39 -0.43 -13.19 -7.15
N SER A 40 -0.85 -14.45 -7.21
CA SER A 40 -1.32 -15.06 -8.45
C SER A 40 -2.81 -14.80 -8.73
N SER A 41 -3.52 -14.14 -7.81
CA SER A 41 -4.93 -13.77 -7.97
C SER A 41 -5.08 -12.48 -8.79
N CYS A 42 -6.19 -12.36 -9.51
CA CYS A 42 -6.52 -11.19 -10.36
C CYS A 42 -6.98 -9.95 -9.56
N GLY A 43 -6.39 -9.70 -8.40
CA GLY A 43 -6.74 -8.57 -7.54
C GLY A 43 -6.34 -7.22 -8.12
N THR A 44 -6.84 -6.15 -7.51
CA THR A 44 -6.41 -4.77 -7.77
C THR A 44 -5.42 -4.33 -6.69
N ALA A 45 -4.30 -3.74 -7.11
CA ALA A 45 -3.35 -3.07 -6.24
C ALA A 45 -3.41 -1.55 -6.45
N VAL A 46 -3.00 -0.83 -5.42
CA VAL A 46 -2.68 0.59 -5.51
C VAL A 46 -1.18 0.74 -5.38
N HIS A 47 -0.55 1.30 -6.39
CA HIS A 47 0.86 1.67 -6.39
C HIS A 47 0.98 3.14 -6.05
N PHE A 48 1.72 3.47 -5.01
CA PHE A 48 1.81 4.84 -4.51
C PHE A 48 3.21 5.15 -3.98
N PHE A 49 3.52 6.44 -3.89
CA PHE A 49 4.82 6.91 -3.44
C PHE A 49 4.69 7.90 -2.30
N GLU A 50 5.41 7.70 -1.21
CA GLU A 50 5.45 8.64 -0.10
C GLU A 50 6.85 9.22 0.11
N GLU A 51 6.91 10.46 0.54
CA GLU A 51 8.16 11.04 1.01
C GLU A 51 8.50 10.47 2.39
N ASP A 52 9.80 10.29 2.67
CA ASP A 52 10.30 10.08 4.02
C ASP A 52 9.87 11.25 4.92
N ARG A 53 8.73 11.09 5.61
CA ARG A 53 8.45 11.87 6.80
C ARG A 53 9.31 11.29 7.92
N GLU A 54 10.47 11.90 8.16
CA GLU A 54 11.23 11.72 9.42
C GLU A 54 10.41 12.17 10.65
N GLU A 55 9.30 12.89 10.43
CA GLU A 55 8.53 13.56 11.45
C GLU A 55 7.28 12.76 11.85
N SER A 56 7.47 11.74 12.71
CA SER A 56 6.57 11.39 13.82
C SER A 56 6.74 9.93 14.23
N GLY A 57 7.86 9.59 14.89
CA GLY A 57 7.97 8.50 15.89
C GLY A 57 7.45 7.09 15.55
N THR A 58 7.06 6.84 14.30
CA THR A 58 6.46 5.60 13.84
C THR A 58 7.60 4.76 13.30
N SER A 59 7.68 3.53 13.78
CA SER A 59 8.75 2.61 13.44
C SER A 59 8.98 2.59 11.92
N PRO A 60 10.22 2.77 11.42
CA PRO A 60 10.52 2.68 9.99
C PRO A 60 10.22 1.30 9.38
N LEU A 61 9.79 0.34 10.21
CA LEU A 61 9.38 -1.00 9.81
C LEU A 61 7.87 -1.17 9.60
N ALA A 62 7.03 -0.25 10.08
CA ALA A 62 5.57 -0.35 9.99
C ALA A 62 5.02 0.85 9.21
N TYR A 63 4.26 0.58 8.15
CA TYR A 63 3.49 1.62 7.50
C TYR A 63 2.28 1.93 8.39
N PRO A 64 2.00 3.19 8.75
CA PRO A 64 0.84 3.55 9.57
C PRO A 64 -0.44 3.33 8.75
N VAL A 65 -0.95 2.10 8.78
CA VAL A 65 -2.19 1.74 8.11
C VAL A 65 -3.36 2.04 9.04
N GLU A 66 -4.17 3.01 8.66
CA GLU A 66 -5.55 3.09 9.14
C GLU A 66 -6.42 2.26 8.20
N ASP A 67 -6.81 1.05 8.62
CA ASP A 67 -7.75 0.19 7.88
C ASP A 67 -9.07 0.00 8.66
N PRO A 68 -9.87 1.07 8.84
CA PRO A 68 -11.12 0.99 9.59
C PRO A 68 -12.16 0.08 8.93
N HIS A 69 -11.94 -0.31 7.67
CA HIS A 69 -12.85 -1.14 6.90
C HIS A 69 -12.37 -2.59 6.73
N GLY A 70 -11.15 -2.93 7.15
CA GLY A 70 -10.56 -4.27 6.97
C GLY A 70 -10.40 -4.64 5.50
N GLU A 71 -10.17 -3.66 4.62
CA GLU A 71 -10.14 -3.88 3.17
C GLU A 71 -8.73 -4.16 2.65
N ILE A 72 -7.70 -3.76 3.40
CA ILE A 72 -6.29 -3.87 3.01
C ILE A 72 -5.80 -5.26 3.41
N GLU A 73 -5.38 -6.05 2.42
CA GLU A 73 -4.80 -7.36 2.64
C GLU A 73 -3.33 -7.24 3.09
N GLN A 74 -2.55 -6.41 2.39
CA GLN A 74 -1.15 -6.14 2.71
C GLN A 74 -0.65 -4.86 2.05
N ILE A 75 0.39 -4.28 2.65
CA ILE A 75 1.19 -3.21 2.04
C ILE A 75 2.64 -3.66 2.01
N VAL A 76 3.25 -3.54 0.85
CA VAL A 76 4.67 -3.83 0.63
C VAL A 76 5.40 -2.59 0.18
N GLU A 77 6.63 -2.42 0.63
CA GLU A 77 7.57 -1.42 0.14
C GLU A 77 8.49 -2.06 -0.90
N VAL A 78 8.84 -1.33 -1.95
CA VAL A 78 9.85 -1.73 -2.93
C VAL A 78 11.22 -1.25 -2.46
N VAL A 79 12.07 -2.18 -2.02
CA VAL A 79 13.44 -1.91 -1.57
C VAL A 79 14.40 -2.74 -2.41
N GLU A 80 15.34 -2.09 -3.11
CA GLU A 80 16.31 -2.76 -3.99
C GLU A 80 15.66 -3.78 -4.95
N ASN A 81 14.51 -3.41 -5.53
CA ASN A 81 13.75 -4.24 -6.46
C ASN A 81 13.16 -5.53 -5.84
N LYS A 82 13.00 -5.55 -4.51
CA LYS A 82 12.32 -6.59 -3.74
C LYS A 82 11.13 -6.00 -3.00
N TYR A 83 10.11 -6.83 -2.79
CA TYR A 83 8.94 -6.47 -1.99
C TYR A 83 9.18 -6.82 -0.53
N VAL A 84 9.12 -5.83 0.35
CA VAL A 84 9.23 -5.98 1.80
C VAL A 84 7.88 -5.68 2.43
N ILE A 85 7.29 -6.65 3.11
CA ILE A 85 5.99 -6.46 3.79
C ILE A 85 6.14 -5.44 4.92
N ARG A 86 5.34 -4.37 4.86
CA ARG A 86 5.24 -3.34 5.90
C ARG A 86 3.95 -3.44 6.71
N TYR A 87 2.92 -4.05 6.12
CA TYR A 87 1.66 -4.39 6.76
C TYR A 87 1.08 -5.63 6.11
N LYS A 88 0.43 -6.47 6.91
CA LYS A 88 -0.38 -7.59 6.45
C LYS A 88 -1.53 -7.76 7.42
N ALA A 89 -2.77 -7.81 6.92
CA ALA A 89 -3.92 -8.10 7.74
C ALA A 89 -3.84 -9.54 8.27
N GLU A 90 -4.29 -9.74 9.51
CA GLU A 90 -4.56 -11.07 10.04
C GLU A 90 -5.82 -11.63 9.38
N GLU A 91 -5.79 -12.89 8.98
CA GLU A 91 -6.91 -13.58 8.31
C GLU A 91 -8.08 -13.87 9.25
#